data_AF-A0A1B3ND44-F1
#
_entry.id   AF-A0A1B3ND44-F1
#
_cell.length_a   1.000
_cell.length_b   1.000
_cell.length_c   1.000
_cell.angle_alpha   90.00
_cell.angle_beta   90.00
_cell.angle_gamma   90.00
#
_symmetry.space_group_name_H-M   'P 1'
#
loop_
_entity.id
_entity.type
_entity.pdbx_description
1 polymer ?
#
loop_
_entity_poly.entity_id
_entity_poly.type
_entity_poly.pdbx_seq_one_letter_code
_entity_poly.pdbx_strand_id
1 'polypeptide(L)'
;MAKDREHVEIEKLEPFLEAALEGAIEFRDRIHQASGEDIRSCPECWVLVDGDLTTVRSMDDEDLKKSVVEELLNVRYWELQGKTISFVADDLVRLLPADLHERVRTAYSDPFVQSLIAISPDGQIRIHQHHLQDAMDFAGVWHEDFEPLTDQPVYSAGI
;
A
#
# COMPACT_ATOMS: atom_id res chain seq x y z
N MET A 1 -19.73 -10.27 40.55
CA MET A 1 -19.76 -8.80 40.34
C MET A 1 -18.56 -8.32 39.53
N ALA A 2 -18.23 -8.99 38.42
CA ALA A 2 -17.17 -8.58 37.50
C ALA A 2 -17.70 -8.28 36.08
N LYS A 3 -18.89 -8.77 35.74
CA LYS A 3 -19.51 -8.63 34.42
C LYS A 3 -20.08 -7.24 34.12
N ASP A 4 -20.40 -6.47 35.15
CA ASP A 4 -21.04 -5.14 35.00
C ASP A 4 -20.03 -3.98 34.90
N ARG A 5 -18.73 -4.22 35.13
CA ARG A 5 -17.71 -3.17 34.97
C ARG A 5 -17.20 -3.04 33.54
N GLU A 6 -17.27 -4.12 32.76
CA GLU A 6 -16.80 -4.17 31.38
C GLU A 6 -17.78 -3.51 30.40
N HIS A 7 -19.10 -3.60 30.66
CA HIS A 7 -20.13 -2.94 29.85
C HIS A 7 -20.16 -1.40 30.01
N VAL A 8 -19.87 -0.89 31.21
CA VAL A 8 -19.93 0.56 31.52
C VAL A 8 -18.76 1.34 30.91
N GLU A 9 -17.65 0.68 30.56
CA GLU A 9 -16.53 1.34 29.86
C GLU A 9 -16.76 1.43 28.34
N ILE A 10 -17.49 0.48 27.74
CA ILE A 10 -17.81 0.49 26.30
C ILE A 10 -18.83 1.59 25.95
N GLU A 11 -19.90 1.77 26.73
CA GLU A 11 -20.90 2.84 26.51
C GLU A 11 -20.31 4.26 26.55
N LYS A 12 -19.18 4.44 27.26
CA LYS A 12 -18.47 5.74 27.29
C LYS A 12 -17.55 5.95 26.10
N LEU A 13 -17.20 4.88 25.39
CA LEU A 13 -16.37 4.91 24.19
C LEU A 13 -17.23 5.00 22.91
N GLU A 14 -18.51 4.62 22.95
CA GLU A 14 -19.43 4.70 21.81
C GLU A 14 -19.40 6.07 21.09
N PRO A 15 -19.51 7.23 21.78
CA PRO A 15 -19.46 8.52 21.07
C PRO A 15 -18.11 8.82 20.42
N PHE A 16 -17.01 8.31 20.98
CA PHE A 16 -15.67 8.47 20.40
C PHE A 16 -15.49 7.57 19.17
N LEU A 17 -16.03 6.36 19.21
CA LEU A 17 -16.02 5.43 18.09
C LEU A 17 -16.89 5.94 16.94
N GLU A 18 -18.06 6.50 17.22
CA GLU A 18 -18.93 7.14 16.22
C GLU A 18 -18.24 8.32 15.56
N ALA A 19 -17.63 9.22 16.34
CA ALA A 19 -16.90 10.38 15.79
C ALA A 19 -15.67 9.95 14.96
N ALA A 20 -14.95 8.92 15.40
CA ALA A 20 -13.81 8.38 14.64
C ALA A 20 -14.27 7.75 13.32
N LEU A 21 -15.38 7.02 13.32
CA LEU A 21 -15.96 6.42 12.13
C LEU A 21 -16.46 7.50 11.15
N GLU A 22 -17.15 8.53 11.64
CA GLU A 22 -17.59 9.66 10.82
C GLU A 22 -16.40 10.37 10.17
N GLY A 23 -15.36 10.67 10.94
CA GLY A 23 -14.13 11.26 10.41
C GLY A 23 -13.43 10.38 9.37
N ALA A 24 -13.42 9.05 9.55
CA ALA A 24 -12.86 8.12 8.58
C ALA A 24 -13.67 8.08 7.27
N ILE A 25 -15.00 8.15 7.36
CA ILE A 25 -15.90 8.22 6.20
C ILE A 25 -15.70 9.54 5.45
N GLU A 26 -15.65 10.67 6.15
CA GLU A 26 -15.39 11.98 5.55
C GLU A 26 -14.03 12.02 4.85
N PHE A 27 -13.00 11.46 5.49
CA PHE A 27 -11.67 11.35 4.90
C PHE A 27 -11.69 10.51 3.61
N ARG A 28 -12.32 9.34 3.66
CA ARG A 28 -12.47 8.45 2.49
C ARG A 28 -13.16 9.16 1.33
N ASP A 29 -14.28 9.82 1.58
CA ASP A 29 -15.06 10.47 0.53
C ASP A 29 -14.28 11.65 -0.08
N ARG A 30 -13.59 12.42 0.77
CA ARG A 30 -12.71 13.50 0.32
C ARG A 30 -11.56 12.98 -0.54
N ILE A 31 -10.87 11.93 -0.11
CA ILE A 31 -9.69 11.43 -0.83
C ILE A 31 -10.08 10.74 -2.14
N HIS A 32 -11.25 10.11 -2.20
CA HIS A 32 -11.81 9.57 -3.45
C HIS A 32 -12.19 10.67 -4.46
N GLN A 33 -12.40 11.91 -4.03
CA GLN A 33 -12.62 13.06 -4.91
C GLN A 33 -11.32 13.82 -5.26
N ALA A 34 -10.24 13.55 -4.54
CA ALA A 34 -8.97 14.25 -4.70
C ALA A 34 -8.27 13.92 -6.03
N SER A 35 -7.33 14.78 -6.42
CA SER A 35 -6.47 14.55 -7.57
C SER A 35 -5.41 13.48 -7.26
N GLY A 36 -4.78 12.92 -8.28
CA GLY A 36 -3.70 11.96 -8.07
C GLY A 36 -2.48 12.55 -7.36
N GLU A 37 -2.22 13.84 -7.55
CA GLU A 37 -1.14 14.57 -6.87
C GLU A 37 -1.44 14.74 -5.37
N ASP A 38 -2.69 15.05 -5.03
CA ASP A 38 -3.14 15.15 -3.64
C ASP A 38 -3.06 13.80 -2.95
N ILE A 39 -3.53 12.72 -3.61
CA ILE A 39 -3.42 11.35 -3.11
C ILE A 39 -1.96 11.00 -2.86
N ARG A 40 -1.06 11.26 -3.82
CA ARG A 40 0.38 11.01 -3.70
C ARG A 40 1.02 11.70 -2.49
N SER A 41 0.52 12.88 -2.14
CA SER A 41 1.04 13.69 -1.04
C SER A 41 0.41 13.36 0.32
N CYS A 42 -0.67 12.57 0.36
CA CYS A 42 -1.43 12.25 1.56
C CYS A 42 -0.88 10.99 2.26
N PRO A 43 -0.22 11.08 3.43
CA PRO A 43 0.43 9.94 4.06
C PRO A 43 -0.49 8.75 4.36
N GLU A 44 -1.75 9.01 4.69
CA GLU A 44 -2.74 7.99 5.02
C GLU A 44 -3.15 7.09 3.83
N CYS A 45 -2.73 7.44 2.61
CA CYS A 45 -2.97 6.63 1.41
C CYS A 45 -1.87 5.61 1.12
N TRP A 46 -0.82 5.55 1.95
CA TRP A 46 0.42 4.86 1.65
C TRP A 46 0.94 4.08 2.84
N VAL A 47 1.77 3.08 2.57
CA VAL A 47 2.25 2.11 3.56
C VAL A 47 3.68 2.43 3.97
N LEU A 48 4.48 2.96 3.04
CA LEU A 48 5.82 3.45 3.31
C LEU A 48 5.79 4.87 3.92
N VAL A 49 5.27 4.93 5.13
CA VAL A 49 5.29 6.11 6.00
C VAL A 49 5.88 5.69 7.34
N ASP A 50 6.70 6.53 7.96
CA ASP A 50 7.22 6.28 9.31
C ASP A 50 6.27 6.95 10.32
N GLY A 51 5.41 6.15 10.97
CA GLY A 51 4.40 6.61 11.92
C GLY A 51 4.18 5.64 13.07
N ASP A 52 3.26 5.98 13.96
CA ASP A 52 3.03 5.22 15.21
C ASP A 52 2.45 3.82 14.96
N LEU A 53 1.74 3.61 13.85
CA LEU A 53 1.09 2.34 13.49
C LEU A 53 1.95 1.48 12.54
N THR A 54 2.73 2.12 11.69
CA THR A 54 3.64 1.49 10.72
C THR A 54 4.99 2.18 10.84
N THR A 55 6.03 1.47 11.30
CA THR A 55 7.37 2.05 11.38
C THR A 55 8.33 1.25 10.52
N VAL A 56 8.73 1.87 9.41
CA VAL A 56 9.76 1.36 8.48
C VAL A 56 11.07 1.06 9.22
N ARG A 57 11.30 1.73 10.36
CA ARG A 57 12.48 1.53 11.20
C ARG A 57 12.53 0.15 11.87
N SER A 58 11.39 -0.43 12.24
CA SER A 58 11.33 -1.71 12.98
C SER A 58 11.01 -2.92 12.11
N MET A 59 10.53 -2.71 10.88
CA MET A 59 10.33 -3.78 9.91
C MET A 59 11.64 -4.56 9.71
N ASP A 60 11.54 -5.87 9.57
CA ASP A 60 12.65 -6.65 9.05
C ASP A 60 12.77 -6.46 7.52
N ASP A 61 13.78 -7.08 6.92
CA ASP A 61 14.05 -6.90 5.50
C ASP A 61 13.01 -7.59 4.60
N GLU A 62 12.33 -8.62 5.08
CA GLU A 62 11.27 -9.28 4.32
C GLU A 62 9.99 -8.45 4.36
N ASP A 63 9.60 -7.99 5.55
CA ASP A 63 8.45 -7.11 5.74
C ASP A 63 8.62 -5.80 4.95
N LEU A 64 9.82 -5.23 4.93
CA LEU A 64 10.06 -4.02 4.14
C LEU A 64 9.91 -4.27 2.64
N LYS A 65 10.34 -5.42 2.12
CA LYS A 65 10.12 -5.78 0.72
C LYS A 65 8.62 -5.93 0.41
N LYS A 66 7.86 -6.55 1.32
CA LYS A 66 6.40 -6.66 1.21
C LYS A 66 5.75 -5.28 1.17
N SER A 67 6.13 -4.37 2.07
CA SER A 67 5.62 -3.00 2.08
C SER A 67 5.99 -2.21 0.83
N VAL A 68 7.16 -2.43 0.23
CA VAL A 68 7.50 -1.83 -1.09
C VAL A 68 6.56 -2.34 -2.18
N VAL A 69 6.28 -3.64 -2.21
CA VAL A 69 5.34 -4.22 -3.18
C VAL A 69 3.91 -3.71 -2.92
N GLU A 70 3.50 -3.63 -1.66
CA GLU A 70 2.19 -3.11 -1.23
C GLU A 70 2.01 -1.63 -1.63
N GLU A 71 3.03 -0.80 -1.48
CA GLU A 71 3.01 0.59 -1.93
C GLU A 71 2.68 0.68 -3.44
N LEU A 72 3.24 -0.21 -4.25
CA LEU A 72 2.97 -0.27 -5.70
C LEU A 72 1.60 -0.89 -6.04
N LEU A 73 1.11 -1.82 -5.22
CA LEU A 73 -0.28 -2.30 -5.31
C LEU A 73 -1.27 -1.16 -5.01
N ASN A 74 -0.96 -0.27 -4.07
CA ASN A 74 -1.78 0.91 -3.79
C ASN A 74 -1.82 1.90 -4.96
N VAL A 75 -0.71 2.08 -5.69
CA VAL A 75 -0.74 2.85 -6.95
C VAL A 75 -1.76 2.24 -7.92
N ARG A 76 -1.73 0.91 -8.08
CA ARG A 76 -2.67 0.20 -8.95
C ARG A 76 -4.12 0.31 -8.46
N TYR A 77 -4.34 0.19 -7.16
CA TYR A 77 -5.66 0.39 -6.55
C TYR A 77 -6.26 1.73 -6.94
N TRP A 78 -5.51 2.83 -6.77
CA TRP A 78 -5.99 4.17 -7.15
C TRP A 78 -6.27 4.31 -8.65
N GLU A 79 -5.44 3.70 -9.50
CA GLU A 79 -5.69 3.67 -10.95
C GLU A 79 -7.00 2.98 -11.32
N LEU A 80 -7.35 1.88 -10.64
CA LEU A 80 -8.63 1.20 -10.84
C LEU A 80 -9.82 2.05 -10.38
N GLN A 81 -9.61 2.93 -9.40
CA GLN A 81 -10.58 3.96 -9.00
C GLN A 81 -10.64 5.16 -9.98
N GLY A 82 -10.00 5.04 -11.14
CA GLY A 82 -9.99 6.06 -12.19
C GLY A 82 -9.03 7.23 -11.92
N LYS A 83 -8.07 7.06 -11.01
CA LYS A 83 -7.05 8.08 -10.70
C LYS A 83 -5.84 7.93 -11.61
N THR A 84 -5.15 9.03 -11.86
CA THR A 84 -3.85 9.01 -12.54
C THR A 84 -2.78 9.43 -11.55
N ILE A 85 -1.92 8.49 -11.15
CA ILE A 85 -0.85 8.72 -10.17
C ILE A 85 0.49 8.68 -10.90
N SER A 86 1.23 9.79 -10.97
CA SER A 86 2.62 9.74 -11.43
C SER A 86 3.49 9.24 -10.28
N PHE A 87 4.07 8.06 -10.44
CA PHE A 87 4.82 7.37 -9.39
C PHE A 87 6.12 6.77 -9.94
N VAL A 88 7.26 7.26 -9.45
CA VAL A 88 8.61 6.83 -9.81
C VAL A 88 9.33 6.23 -8.59
N ALA A 89 10.52 5.63 -8.77
CA ALA A 89 11.24 4.99 -7.67
C ALA A 89 11.55 5.92 -6.48
N ASP A 90 11.82 7.21 -6.72
CA ASP A 90 12.04 8.18 -5.64
C ASP A 90 10.77 8.48 -4.83
N ASP A 91 9.58 8.20 -5.37
CA ASP A 91 8.34 8.39 -4.63
C ASP A 91 8.22 7.39 -3.46
N LEU A 92 8.90 6.23 -3.50
CA LEU A 92 8.93 5.25 -2.40
C LEU A 92 9.48 5.82 -1.08
N VAL A 93 10.26 6.90 -1.15
CA VAL A 93 10.91 7.51 0.02
C VAL A 93 10.44 8.93 0.30
N ARG A 94 9.47 9.44 -0.47
CA ARG A 94 9.07 10.85 -0.46
C ARG A 94 8.49 11.33 0.88
N LEU A 95 7.88 10.42 1.64
CA LEU A 95 7.27 10.69 2.94
C LEU A 95 8.15 10.21 4.11
N LEU A 96 9.36 9.71 3.82
CA LEU A 96 10.24 9.13 4.82
C LEU A 96 11.37 10.09 5.21
N PRO A 97 11.80 10.06 6.49
CA PRO A 97 13.07 10.64 6.92
C PRO A 97 14.25 10.14 6.06
N ALA A 98 15.21 11.03 5.79
CA ALA A 98 16.34 10.77 4.90
C ALA A 98 17.21 9.57 5.34
N ASP A 99 17.29 9.28 6.64
CA ASP A 99 18.05 8.14 7.19
C ASP A 99 17.46 6.78 6.79
N LEU A 100 16.20 6.73 6.35
CA LEU A 100 15.54 5.50 5.92
C LEU A 100 15.59 5.27 4.40
N HIS A 101 16.04 6.26 3.62
CA HIS A 101 15.97 6.22 2.16
C HIS A 101 16.77 5.07 1.56
N GLU A 102 18.00 4.86 2.03
CA GLU A 102 18.87 3.78 1.54
C GLU A 102 18.29 2.40 1.84
N ARG A 103 17.65 2.25 3.00
CA ARG A 103 17.02 0.98 3.40
C ARG A 103 15.89 0.60 2.45
N VAL A 104 14.99 1.53 2.16
CA VAL A 104 13.88 1.31 1.22
C VAL A 104 14.40 1.08 -0.19
N ARG A 105 15.40 1.85 -0.65
CA ARG A 105 16.01 1.66 -1.97
C ARG A 105 16.67 0.29 -2.11
N THR A 106 17.25 -0.23 -1.03
CA THR A 106 17.82 -1.59 -1.00
C THR A 106 16.74 -2.65 -1.12
N ALA A 107 15.63 -2.51 -0.38
CA ALA A 107 14.48 -3.41 -0.50
C ALA A 107 13.86 -3.37 -1.90
N TYR A 108 13.70 -2.17 -2.48
CA TYR A 108 13.25 -1.99 -3.87
C TYR A 108 14.18 -2.67 -4.87
N SER A 109 15.50 -2.59 -4.66
CA SER A 109 16.51 -3.18 -5.55
C SER A 109 16.64 -4.70 -5.43
N ASP A 110 15.89 -5.33 -4.52
CA ASP A 110 15.90 -6.78 -4.38
C ASP A 110 15.48 -7.47 -5.70
N PRO A 111 16.18 -8.51 -6.16
CA PRO A 111 15.87 -9.16 -7.44
C PRO A 111 14.44 -9.70 -7.54
N PHE A 112 13.88 -10.18 -6.43
CA PHE A 112 12.51 -10.66 -6.42
C PHE A 112 11.53 -9.49 -6.57
N VAL A 113 11.72 -8.41 -5.81
CA VAL A 113 10.89 -7.19 -5.93
C VAL A 113 10.97 -6.62 -7.35
N GLN A 114 12.17 -6.51 -7.93
CA GLN A 114 12.34 -6.03 -9.30
C GLN A 114 11.67 -6.94 -10.35
N SER A 115 11.59 -8.25 -10.10
CA SER A 115 10.91 -9.18 -11.02
C SER A 115 9.40 -8.94 -11.12
N LEU A 116 8.81 -8.31 -10.10
CA LEU A 116 7.38 -7.99 -10.06
C LEU A 116 7.05 -6.66 -10.75
N ILE A 117 8.05 -5.84 -11.12
CA ILE A 117 7.87 -4.44 -11.49
C ILE A 117 8.05 -4.23 -13.00
N ALA A 118 7.15 -3.45 -13.59
CA ALA A 118 7.28 -2.86 -14.91
C ALA A 118 7.75 -1.40 -14.79
N ILE A 119 8.71 -1.01 -15.62
CA ILE A 119 9.19 0.38 -15.70
C ILE A 119 8.88 0.93 -17.09
N SER A 120 8.13 2.02 -17.14
CA SER A 120 7.82 2.71 -18.40
C SER A 120 8.99 3.59 -18.87
N PRO A 121 9.00 4.04 -20.14
CA PRO A 121 10.08 4.89 -20.68
C PRO A 121 10.28 6.22 -19.95
N ASP A 122 9.22 6.76 -19.34
CA ASP A 122 9.24 7.97 -18.51
C ASP A 122 9.59 7.70 -17.03
N GLY A 123 9.97 6.46 -16.70
CA GLY A 123 10.47 6.06 -15.38
C GLY A 123 9.38 5.74 -14.35
N GLN A 124 8.11 5.66 -14.76
CA GLN A 124 7.05 5.26 -13.85
C GLN A 124 7.15 3.77 -13.53
N ILE A 125 6.95 3.44 -12.27
CA ILE A 125 7.04 2.07 -11.77
C ILE A 125 5.64 1.55 -11.42
N ARG A 126 5.35 0.31 -11.84
CA ARG A 126 4.08 -0.38 -11.58
C ARG A 126 4.33 -1.84 -11.30
N ILE A 127 3.40 -2.51 -10.62
CA ILE A 127 3.36 -3.97 -10.67
C ILE A 127 3.09 -4.40 -12.10
N HIS A 128 3.92 -5.30 -12.60
CA HIS A 128 3.77 -5.87 -13.93
C HIS A 128 2.48 -6.68 -13.98
N GLN A 129 1.67 -6.47 -15.02
CA GLN A 129 0.31 -7.05 -15.11
C GLN A 129 0.28 -8.58 -14.92
N HIS A 130 1.30 -9.30 -15.41
CA HIS A 130 1.39 -10.75 -15.30
C HIS A 130 1.87 -11.27 -13.94
N HIS A 131 2.30 -10.37 -13.05
CA HIS A 131 2.78 -10.68 -11.70
C HIS A 131 1.88 -10.10 -10.60
N LEU A 132 0.67 -9.67 -10.96
CA LEU A 132 -0.23 -9.01 -10.04
C LEU A 132 -0.67 -9.94 -8.89
N GLN A 133 -0.99 -11.19 -9.22
CA GLN A 133 -1.33 -12.22 -8.23
C GLN A 133 -0.12 -12.54 -7.34
N ASP A 134 1.06 -12.74 -7.94
CA ASP A 134 2.30 -13.01 -7.20
C ASP A 134 2.63 -11.87 -6.22
N ALA A 135 2.42 -10.61 -6.65
CA ALA A 135 2.64 -9.43 -5.83
C ALA A 135 1.66 -9.36 -4.63
N MET A 136 0.37 -9.68 -4.86
CA MET A 136 -0.64 -9.75 -3.80
C MET A 136 -0.33 -10.84 -2.79
N ASP A 137 0.02 -12.04 -3.26
CA ASP A 137 0.35 -13.17 -2.41
C ASP A 137 1.61 -12.90 -1.58
N PHE A 138 2.61 -12.25 -2.17
CA PHE A 138 3.83 -11.88 -1.47
C PHE A 138 3.57 -10.80 -0.41
N ALA A 139 2.84 -9.73 -0.75
CA ALA A 139 2.54 -8.64 0.17
C ALA A 139 1.49 -9.03 1.23
N GLY A 140 0.73 -10.10 1.00
CA GLY A 140 -0.38 -10.50 1.88
C GLY A 140 -1.59 -9.56 1.80
N VAL A 141 -1.72 -8.81 0.69
CA VAL A 141 -2.80 -7.83 0.48
C VAL A 141 -3.69 -8.28 -0.66
N TRP A 142 -5.00 -8.31 -0.38
CA TRP A 142 -6.01 -8.64 -1.37
C TRP A 142 -6.85 -7.40 -1.67
N HIS A 143 -6.95 -7.05 -2.95
CA HIS A 143 -7.89 -6.03 -3.40
C HIS A 143 -9.03 -6.73 -4.15
N GLU A 144 -10.27 -6.47 -3.73
CA GLU A 144 -11.46 -6.92 -4.45
C GLU A 144 -11.55 -6.21 -5.82
N ASP A 145 -12.23 -6.83 -6.80
CA ASP A 145 -12.29 -6.44 -8.23
C ASP A 145 -11.05 -6.74 -9.09
N PHE A 146 -10.09 -7.51 -8.56
CA PHE A 146 -8.98 -8.04 -9.33
C PHE A 146 -9.38 -9.36 -9.97
N GLU A 147 -9.59 -9.38 -11.29
CA GLU A 147 -9.71 -10.64 -12.03
C GLU A 147 -8.36 -11.37 -11.98
N PRO A 148 -8.30 -12.59 -11.42
CA PRO A 148 -7.09 -13.40 -11.52
C PRO A 148 -6.77 -13.61 -12.99
N LEU A 149 -5.51 -13.41 -13.38
CA LEU A 149 -5.06 -13.95 -14.66
C LEU A 149 -5.21 -15.47 -14.57
N THR A 150 -6.07 -16.00 -15.46
CA THR A 150 -6.48 -17.39 -15.63
C THR A 150 -5.46 -18.46 -15.20
N ASP A 151 -5.93 -19.62 -14.73
CA ASP A 151 -5.19 -20.83 -14.28
C ASP A 151 -4.20 -21.46 -15.30
N GLN A 152 -3.82 -20.76 -16.37
CA GLN A 152 -2.87 -21.22 -17.37
C GLN A 152 -1.44 -20.89 -16.89
N PRO A 153 -0.52 -21.87 -16.88
CA PRO A 153 0.86 -21.63 -16.46
C PRO A 153 1.58 -20.62 -17.38
N VAL A 154 2.30 -19.67 -16.78
CA VAL A 154 3.03 -18.56 -17.43
C VAL A 154 4.35 -18.99 -18.09
N TYR A 155 4.55 -20.28 -18.38
CA TYR A 155 5.73 -20.76 -19.10
C TYR A 155 5.39 -21.29 -20.48
N SER A 156 5.55 -20.46 -21.51
CA SER A 156 6.11 -20.94 -22.77
C SER A 156 7.59 -20.60 -22.78
N ALA A 157 8.41 -21.54 -22.28
CA ALA A 157 9.84 -21.49 -22.49
C ALA A 157 10.11 -21.58 -24.00
N GLY A 158 10.43 -20.44 -24.62
CA GLY A 158 10.98 -20.38 -25.96
C GLY A 158 12.49 -20.53 -25.93
N ILE A 159 12.97 -21.76 -26.11
CA ILE A 159 13.85 -22.29 -27.18
C ILE A 159 14.29 -23.69 -26.73
#